data_AF-A0A9D9YDR7-F1
#
_entry.id   AF-A0A9D9YDR7-F1
#
_cell.length_a   1.000
_cell.length_b   1.000
_cell.length_c   1.000
_cell.angle_alpha   90.00
_cell.angle_beta   90.00
_cell.angle_gamma   90.00
#
_symmetry.space_group_name_H-M   'P 1'
#
loop_
_entity.id
_entity.type
_entity.pdbx_description
1 polymer ?
#
loop_
_entity_poly.entity_id
_entity_poly.type
_entity_poly.pdbx_seq_one_letter_code
_entity_poly.pdbx_strand_id
1 'polypeptide(L)'
;MKRNQLLLFAVLILNISVKAQQTPESLLGQLPTPPTINCAADRAEIDRFSDRINKVQEQIRQVIDRIHADAQADMEKNKSKIMSKAIQQSGLSKSDVHNLQQSDGSEEEGRKAAEKVVSEQYGISLQELEKVGEMSDAEQEKWAQQYAEQMKNQAMKNPQAAIKKGDKAKRLFELANEQKLLGERITERMNRIAQLFKQVELQDSIESEKLEKKLQPLRKQLCSGICSDAEIARSNAAEKQIHAAKIEYCQKMSPLQTDAIEQYLTTLKSLLPDYRKLTNIQNEIATLQQIGEVVPTDLSCYSAIDDYADVLLSAYKYWFGKFNK
;
A
#
# COMPACT_ATOMS: atom_id res chain seq x y z
N MET A 1 28.96 4.11 -67.15
CA MET A 1 29.54 5.17 -66.30
C MET A 1 28.40 6.05 -65.78
N LYS A 2 28.18 6.08 -64.45
CA LYS A 2 27.17 6.88 -63.70
C LYS A 2 25.70 6.52 -64.04
N ARG A 3 24.68 6.56 -63.17
CA ARG A 3 24.46 7.10 -61.82
C ARG A 3 23.09 6.54 -61.33
N ASN A 4 22.94 6.35 -60.02
CA ASN A 4 21.68 6.30 -59.24
C ASN A 4 20.69 5.15 -59.51
N GLN A 5 20.38 4.34 -58.49
CA GLN A 5 19.24 4.61 -57.58
C GLN A 5 19.16 3.59 -56.43
N LEU A 6 19.02 4.15 -55.22
CA LEU A 6 18.30 3.72 -54.01
C LEU A 6 18.50 2.29 -53.49
N LEU A 7 19.18 2.14 -52.35
CA LEU A 7 18.58 2.19 -51.00
C LEU A 7 17.44 1.18 -50.81
N LEU A 8 17.81 -0.03 -50.39
CA LEU A 8 16.94 -0.93 -49.63
C LEU A 8 17.68 -1.32 -48.35
N PHE A 9 17.76 -0.36 -47.44
CA PHE A 9 17.97 -0.61 -46.02
C PHE A 9 16.73 -1.34 -45.51
N ALA A 10 16.77 -2.67 -45.51
CA ALA A 10 15.83 -3.47 -44.74
C ALA A 10 16.18 -3.27 -43.25
N VAL A 11 15.66 -2.19 -42.68
CA VAL A 11 15.57 -2.02 -41.22
C VAL A 11 14.60 -3.08 -40.74
N LEU A 12 15.15 -4.23 -40.37
CA LEU A 12 14.46 -5.22 -39.56
C LEU A 12 14.23 -4.56 -38.18
N ILE A 13 13.16 -3.79 -38.07
CA ILE A 13 12.64 -3.33 -36.78
C ILE A 13 12.18 -4.60 -36.08
N LEU A 14 13.10 -5.18 -35.31
CA LEU A 14 12.80 -6.06 -34.19
C LEU A 14 11.75 -5.36 -33.34
N ASN A 15 10.49 -5.74 -33.55
CA ASN A 15 9.38 -5.49 -32.64
C ASN A 15 9.61 -6.31 -31.36
N ILE A 16 10.67 -5.97 -30.62
CA ILE A 16 10.71 -6.26 -29.20
C ILE A 16 9.74 -5.24 -28.62
N SER A 17 8.47 -5.61 -28.48
CA SER A 17 7.58 -4.94 -27.55
C SER A 17 8.15 -5.16 -26.15
N VAL A 18 9.21 -4.41 -25.82
CA VAL A 18 9.56 -4.11 -24.44
C VAL A 18 8.31 -3.40 -23.93
N LYS A 19 7.42 -4.14 -23.25
CA LYS A 19 6.42 -3.50 -22.40
C LYS A 19 7.25 -2.76 -21.36
N ALA A 20 7.53 -1.49 -21.61
CA ALA A 20 8.15 -0.63 -20.62
C ALA A 20 7.26 -0.72 -19.39
N GLN A 21 7.78 -1.35 -18.34
CA GLN A 21 7.03 -1.56 -17.11
C GLN A 21 6.73 -0.17 -16.55
N GLN A 22 5.45 0.15 -16.41
CA GLN A 22 5.04 1.44 -15.89
C GLN A 22 5.50 1.53 -14.44
N THR A 23 6.36 2.49 -14.11
CA THR A 23 6.85 2.66 -12.75
C THR A 23 5.78 3.27 -11.84
N PRO A 24 5.89 3.10 -10.51
CA PRO A 24 5.00 3.76 -9.56
C PRO A 24 4.94 5.28 -9.79
N GLU A 25 6.09 5.95 -9.96
CA GLU A 25 6.15 7.40 -10.20
C GLU A 25 5.46 7.80 -11.50
N SER A 26 5.55 6.97 -12.54
CA SER A 26 4.88 7.24 -13.83
C SER A 26 3.36 7.17 -13.69
N LEU A 27 2.84 6.19 -12.93
CA LEU A 27 1.41 6.07 -12.67
C LEU A 27 0.91 7.18 -11.74
N LEU A 28 1.65 7.48 -10.68
CA LEU A 28 1.36 8.61 -9.80
C LEU A 28 1.33 9.95 -10.56
N GLY A 29 2.26 10.16 -11.50
CA GLY A 29 2.29 11.34 -12.36
C GLY A 29 1.15 11.40 -13.38
N GLN A 30 0.48 10.28 -13.66
CA GLN A 30 -0.69 10.23 -14.52
C GLN A 30 -1.98 10.60 -13.78
N LEU A 31 -2.03 10.57 -12.45
CA LEU A 31 -3.17 11.08 -11.69
C LEU A 31 -3.33 12.60 -11.91
N PRO A 32 -4.56 13.12 -11.93
CA PRO A 32 -4.78 14.56 -11.94
C PRO A 32 -4.27 15.18 -10.64
N THR A 33 -3.81 16.42 -10.69
CA THR A 33 -3.51 17.19 -9.48
C THR A 33 -4.81 17.48 -8.72
N PRO A 34 -4.78 17.57 -7.38
CA PRO A 34 -5.91 18.10 -6.62
C PRO A 34 -6.40 19.42 -7.26
N PRO A 35 -7.71 19.56 -7.49
CA PRO A 35 -8.26 20.72 -8.16
C PRO A 35 -8.16 21.96 -7.26
N THR A 36 -8.01 23.13 -7.87
CA THR A 36 -8.29 24.38 -7.17
C THR A 36 -9.79 24.46 -6.86
N ILE A 37 -10.15 25.12 -5.76
CA ILE A 37 -11.54 25.17 -5.26
C ILE A 37 -12.48 25.66 -6.36
N ASN A 38 -13.32 24.76 -6.88
CA ASN A 38 -14.33 25.07 -7.89
C ASN A 38 -15.70 24.53 -7.48
N CYS A 39 -16.36 25.28 -6.59
CA CYS A 39 -17.68 24.94 -6.07
C CYS A 39 -18.80 24.91 -7.13
N ALA A 40 -18.55 25.54 -8.28
CA ALA A 40 -19.45 25.62 -9.42
C ALA A 40 -18.88 24.90 -10.66
N ALA A 41 -17.97 23.93 -10.45
CA ALA A 41 -17.46 23.09 -11.52
C ALA A 41 -18.60 22.48 -12.34
N ASP A 42 -18.40 22.30 -13.64
CA ASP A 42 -19.38 21.58 -14.43
C ASP A 42 -19.27 20.07 -14.17
N ARG A 43 -20.39 19.36 -14.26
CA ARG A 43 -20.40 17.90 -14.04
C ARG A 43 -19.38 17.17 -14.94
N ALA A 44 -19.24 17.61 -16.18
CA ALA A 44 -18.27 17.06 -17.12
C ALA A 44 -16.80 17.27 -16.70
N GLU A 45 -16.49 18.29 -15.90
CA GLU A 45 -15.14 18.49 -15.33
C GLU A 45 -14.86 17.43 -14.27
N ILE A 46 -15.83 17.18 -13.38
CA ILE A 46 -15.74 16.17 -12.33
C ILE A 46 -15.67 14.77 -12.93
N ASP A 47 -16.52 14.46 -13.91
CA ASP A 47 -16.51 13.15 -14.56
C ASP A 47 -15.17 12.89 -15.24
N ARG A 48 -14.60 13.87 -15.99
CA ARG A 48 -13.25 13.73 -16.57
C ARG A 48 -12.15 13.52 -15.52
N PHE A 49 -12.26 14.19 -14.38
CA PHE A 49 -11.32 14.05 -13.27
C PHE A 49 -11.37 12.63 -12.69
N SER A 50 -12.58 12.15 -12.36
CA SER A 50 -12.80 10.80 -11.83
C SER A 50 -12.44 9.70 -12.84
N ASP A 51 -12.81 9.86 -14.11
CA ASP A 51 -12.49 8.91 -15.18
C ASP A 51 -10.98 8.73 -15.34
N ARG A 52 -10.22 9.83 -15.25
CA ARG A 52 -8.76 9.78 -15.31
C ARG A 52 -8.17 9.02 -14.12
N ILE A 53 -8.72 9.20 -12.92
CA ILE A 53 -8.29 8.47 -11.71
C ILE A 53 -8.59 6.99 -11.86
N ASN A 54 -9.85 6.64 -12.18
CA ASN A 54 -10.29 5.26 -12.36
C ASN A 54 -9.44 4.52 -13.41
N LYS A 55 -9.08 5.21 -14.51
CA LYS A 55 -8.21 4.65 -15.54
C LYS A 55 -6.81 4.31 -15.01
N VAL A 56 -6.23 5.18 -14.17
CA VAL A 56 -4.91 4.93 -13.58
C VAL A 56 -4.99 3.83 -12.53
N GLN A 57 -6.05 3.77 -11.72
CA GLN A 57 -6.28 2.68 -10.76
C GLN A 57 -6.40 1.33 -11.47
N GLU A 58 -7.13 1.27 -12.57
CA GLU A 58 -7.22 0.06 -13.39
C GLU A 58 -5.83 -0.38 -13.90
N GLN A 59 -5.00 0.55 -14.36
CA GLN A 59 -3.62 0.24 -14.75
C GLN A 59 -2.79 -0.29 -13.58
N ILE A 60 -2.90 0.34 -12.41
CA ILE A 60 -2.21 -0.08 -11.18
C ILE A 60 -2.62 -1.50 -10.79
N ARG A 61 -3.92 -1.78 -10.74
CA ARG A 61 -4.47 -3.11 -10.39
C ARG A 61 -4.01 -4.17 -11.38
N GLN A 62 -4.02 -3.88 -12.68
CA GLN A 62 -3.48 -4.80 -13.69
C GLN A 62 -1.98 -5.09 -13.51
N VAL A 63 -1.19 -4.13 -13.03
CA VAL A 63 0.22 -4.37 -12.70
C VAL A 63 0.33 -5.25 -11.45
N ILE A 64 -0.41 -4.94 -10.38
CA ILE A 64 -0.42 -5.73 -9.13
C ILE A 64 -0.85 -7.18 -9.41
N ASP A 65 -1.95 -7.38 -10.14
CA ASP A 65 -2.48 -8.70 -10.47
C ASP A 65 -1.48 -9.52 -11.28
N ARG A 66 -0.78 -8.88 -12.25
CA ARG A 66 0.28 -9.54 -13.00
C ARG A 66 1.43 -9.96 -12.09
N ILE A 67 1.86 -9.08 -11.19
CA ILE A 67 2.93 -9.38 -10.24
C ILE A 67 2.55 -10.60 -9.38
N HIS A 68 1.35 -10.63 -8.83
CA HIS A 68 0.88 -11.76 -8.04
C HIS A 68 0.75 -13.05 -8.87
N ALA A 69 0.25 -12.96 -10.09
CA ALA A 69 0.13 -14.12 -10.98
C ALA A 69 1.50 -14.69 -11.37
N ASP A 70 2.47 -13.83 -11.70
CA ASP A 70 3.84 -14.23 -12.03
C ASP A 70 4.52 -14.88 -10.82
N ALA A 71 4.37 -14.29 -9.64
CA ALA A 71 4.94 -14.81 -8.40
C ALA A 71 4.34 -16.18 -8.03
N GLN A 72 3.02 -16.34 -8.12
CA GLN A 72 2.32 -17.61 -7.90
C GLN A 72 2.75 -18.70 -8.90
N ALA A 73 2.88 -18.34 -10.18
CA ALA A 73 3.35 -19.28 -11.21
C ALA A 73 4.78 -19.76 -10.94
N ASP A 74 5.66 -18.85 -10.49
CA ASP A 74 7.02 -19.19 -10.11
C ASP A 74 7.07 -20.07 -8.85
N MET A 75 6.19 -19.86 -7.87
CA MET A 75 6.09 -20.75 -6.71
C MET A 75 5.63 -22.14 -7.11
N GLU A 76 4.56 -22.28 -7.89
CA GLU A 76 4.07 -23.60 -8.30
C GLU A 76 5.13 -24.35 -9.13
N LYS A 77 5.85 -23.65 -10.03
CA LYS A 77 6.98 -24.22 -10.78
C LYS A 77 8.11 -24.69 -9.87
N ASN A 78 8.37 -23.98 -8.77
CA ASN A 78 9.49 -24.28 -7.85
C ASN A 78 9.07 -25.04 -6.59
N LYS A 79 7.78 -25.39 -6.44
CA LYS A 79 7.19 -25.95 -5.21
C LYS A 79 7.92 -27.15 -4.65
N SER A 80 8.26 -28.12 -5.50
CA SER A 80 9.00 -29.33 -5.10
C SER A 80 10.41 -29.01 -4.60
N LYS A 81 11.07 -28.04 -5.24
CA LYS A 81 12.41 -27.57 -4.88
C LYS A 81 12.37 -26.77 -3.57
N ILE A 82 11.41 -25.87 -3.41
CA ILE A 82 11.17 -25.10 -2.19
C ILE A 82 10.89 -26.07 -1.03
N MET A 83 9.95 -27.00 -1.21
CA MET A 83 9.61 -28.01 -0.20
C MET A 83 10.83 -28.87 0.17
N SER A 84 11.59 -29.35 -0.81
CA SER A 84 12.80 -30.14 -0.53
C SER A 84 13.87 -29.35 0.25
N LYS A 85 14.03 -28.06 -0.05
CA LYS A 85 14.99 -27.18 0.62
C LYS A 85 14.54 -26.83 2.02
N ALA A 86 13.25 -26.56 2.20
CA ALA A 86 12.66 -26.29 3.51
C ALA A 86 12.82 -27.50 4.45
N ILE A 87 12.55 -28.71 3.96
CA ILE A 87 12.77 -29.97 4.69
C ILE A 87 14.25 -30.17 5.03
N GLN A 88 15.15 -29.88 4.08
CA GLN A 88 16.58 -29.99 4.31
C GLN A 88 17.11 -28.95 5.33
N GLN A 89 16.52 -27.75 5.36
CA GLN A 89 16.91 -26.68 6.28
C GLN A 89 16.31 -26.79 7.68
N SER A 90 15.16 -27.46 7.83
CA SER A 90 14.56 -27.74 9.13
C SER A 90 15.24 -28.89 9.89
N GLY A 91 16.21 -29.57 9.25
CA GLY A 91 16.84 -30.78 9.77
C GLY A 91 15.88 -31.97 9.88
N LEU A 92 14.66 -31.84 9.36
CA LEU A 92 13.66 -32.91 9.35
C LEU A 92 14.00 -33.94 8.28
N SER A 93 13.91 -35.21 8.66
CA SER A 93 13.99 -36.32 7.72
C SER A 93 12.69 -36.45 6.93
N LYS A 94 12.72 -37.13 5.77
CA LYS A 94 11.48 -37.46 5.04
C LYS A 94 10.48 -38.25 5.90
N SER A 95 10.96 -39.07 6.83
CA SER A 95 10.11 -39.77 7.81
C SER A 95 9.48 -38.82 8.83
N ASP A 96 10.19 -37.78 9.28
CA ASP A 96 9.62 -36.78 10.20
C ASP A 96 8.46 -36.03 9.53
N VAL A 97 8.62 -35.68 8.25
CA VAL A 97 7.57 -35.03 7.46
C VAL A 97 6.39 -35.97 7.23
N HIS A 98 6.65 -37.25 6.97
CA HIS A 98 5.60 -38.24 6.79
C HIS A 98 4.81 -38.48 8.09
N ASN A 99 5.50 -38.54 9.23
CA ASN A 99 4.86 -38.68 10.54
C ASN A 99 4.01 -37.46 10.89
N LEU A 100 4.45 -36.25 10.55
CA LEU A 100 3.66 -35.01 10.71
C LEU A 100 2.44 -34.93 9.77
N GLN A 101 2.49 -35.59 8.61
CA GLN A 101 1.37 -35.65 7.66
C GLN A 101 0.35 -36.74 8.01
N GLN A 102 0.75 -37.76 8.77
CA GLN A 102 -0.08 -38.90 9.14
C GLN A 102 -0.62 -38.84 10.57
N SER A 103 -0.01 -38.08 11.47
CA SER A 103 -0.62 -37.80 12.76
C SER A 103 -1.68 -36.72 12.59
N ASP A 104 -2.86 -36.90 13.19
CA ASP A 104 -3.91 -35.88 13.30
C ASP A 104 -3.48 -34.73 14.25
N GLY A 105 -2.26 -34.20 14.10
CA GLY A 105 -1.77 -33.02 14.78
C GLY A 105 -1.75 -33.10 16.30
N SER A 106 -1.18 -34.17 16.90
CA SER A 106 -0.94 -34.11 18.35
C SER A 106 0.04 -32.98 18.66
N GLU A 107 -0.34 -32.14 19.63
CA GLU A 107 0.38 -30.93 20.03
C GLU A 107 1.84 -31.23 20.40
N GLU A 108 2.10 -32.40 20.98
CA GLU A 108 3.42 -32.90 21.36
C GLU A 108 4.34 -33.15 20.15
N GLU A 109 3.83 -33.78 19.08
CA GLU A 109 4.63 -34.02 17.86
C GLU A 109 4.86 -32.72 17.08
N GLY A 110 3.86 -31.84 17.04
CA GLY A 110 4.00 -30.51 16.46
C GLY A 110 5.06 -29.67 17.17
N ARG A 111 5.07 -29.71 18.51
CA ARG A 111 6.04 -28.98 19.33
C ARG A 111 7.46 -29.54 19.16
N LYS A 112 7.64 -30.86 19.09
CA LYS A 112 8.95 -31.48 18.81
C LYS A 112 9.49 -31.12 17.42
N ALA A 113 8.63 -31.06 16.41
CA ALA A 113 9.03 -30.62 15.08
C ALA A 113 9.43 -29.14 15.07
N ALA A 114 8.67 -28.27 15.75
CA ALA A 114 8.99 -26.86 15.91
C ALA A 114 10.32 -26.64 16.65
N GLU A 115 10.55 -27.36 17.76
CA GLU A 115 11.81 -27.35 18.52
C GLU A 115 13.00 -27.72 17.64
N LYS A 116 12.85 -28.77 16.84
CA LYS A 116 13.89 -29.24 15.92
C LYS A 116 14.18 -28.20 14.82
N VAL A 117 13.16 -27.58 14.25
CA VAL A 117 13.31 -26.51 13.25
C VAL A 117 14.01 -25.30 13.86
N VAL A 118 13.59 -24.86 15.05
CA VAL A 118 14.14 -23.68 15.71
C VAL A 118 15.62 -23.90 16.07
N SER A 119 15.93 -25.06 16.63
CA SER A 119 17.31 -25.45 16.93
C SER A 119 18.18 -25.53 15.67
N GLU A 120 17.67 -26.09 14.58
CA GLU A 120 18.45 -26.25 13.36
C GLU A 120 18.64 -24.95 12.57
N GLN A 121 17.64 -24.07 12.54
CA GLN A 121 17.69 -22.79 11.81
C GLN A 121 18.40 -21.69 12.61
N TYR A 122 18.15 -21.62 13.92
CA TYR A 122 18.56 -20.52 14.77
C TYR A 122 19.53 -20.96 15.86
N GLY A 123 19.86 -22.24 16.02
CA GLY A 123 20.83 -22.69 17.04
C GLY A 123 20.40 -22.39 18.48
N ILE A 124 19.12 -22.10 18.72
CA ILE A 124 18.51 -21.81 20.02
C ILE A 124 17.35 -22.78 20.28
N SER A 125 16.87 -22.86 21.51
CA SER A 125 15.67 -23.64 21.85
C SER A 125 14.39 -22.91 21.44
N LEU A 126 13.28 -23.65 21.27
CA LEU A 126 11.96 -23.05 21.04
C LEU A 126 11.56 -22.16 22.23
N GLN A 127 11.85 -22.62 23.45
CA GLN A 127 11.59 -21.86 24.66
C GLN A 127 12.38 -20.53 24.73
N GLU A 128 13.60 -20.50 24.19
CA GLU A 128 14.38 -19.27 24.10
C GLU A 128 13.80 -18.30 23.08
N LEU A 129 13.32 -18.80 21.93
CA LEU A 129 12.64 -17.99 20.93
C LEU A 129 11.33 -17.39 21.48
N GLU A 130 10.53 -18.18 22.21
CA GLU A 130 9.31 -17.70 22.88
C GLU A 130 9.62 -16.56 23.85
N LYS A 131 10.66 -16.70 24.67
CA LYS A 131 11.11 -15.64 25.59
C LYS A 131 11.53 -14.36 24.88
N VAL A 132 12.20 -14.46 23.73
CA VAL A 132 12.56 -13.28 22.92
C VAL A 132 11.30 -12.56 22.43
N GLY A 133 10.24 -13.28 22.08
CA GLY A 133 8.95 -12.71 21.71
C GLY A 133 8.27 -11.92 22.84
N GLU A 134 8.58 -12.24 24.11
CA GLU A 134 8.05 -11.58 25.31
C GLU A 134 8.90 -10.41 25.81
N MET A 135 10.13 -10.23 25.29
CA MET A 135 11.05 -9.16 25.68
C MET A 135 10.62 -7.78 25.16
N SER A 136 11.02 -6.72 25.88
CA SER A 136 10.93 -5.35 25.34
C SER A 136 11.91 -5.12 24.19
N ASP A 137 11.67 -4.10 23.39
CA ASP A 137 12.50 -3.77 22.21
C ASP A 137 13.99 -3.63 22.53
N ALA A 138 14.31 -2.94 23.63
CA ALA A 138 15.68 -2.75 24.08
C ALA A 138 16.33 -4.06 24.54
N GLU A 139 15.54 -5.00 25.06
CA GLU A 139 15.99 -6.33 25.47
C GLU A 139 16.16 -7.26 24.26
N GLN A 140 15.27 -7.19 23.28
CA GLN A 140 15.39 -7.91 22.00
C GLN A 140 16.67 -7.49 21.24
N GLU A 141 16.95 -6.17 21.18
CA GLU A 141 18.15 -5.66 20.54
C GLU A 141 19.44 -6.13 21.25
N LYS A 142 19.45 -6.09 22.59
CA LYS A 142 20.58 -6.63 23.38
C LYS A 142 20.75 -8.12 23.20
N TRP A 143 19.65 -8.88 23.24
CA TRP A 143 19.67 -10.33 23.03
C TRP A 143 20.27 -10.66 21.67
N ALA A 144 19.88 -9.94 20.62
CA ALA A 144 20.42 -10.17 19.29
C ALA A 144 21.90 -9.82 19.15
N GLN A 145 22.37 -8.74 19.79
CA GLN A 145 23.79 -8.41 19.83
C GLN A 145 24.59 -9.51 20.54
N GLN A 146 24.07 -10.04 21.66
CA GLN A 146 24.69 -11.13 22.40
C GLN A 146 24.69 -12.44 21.61
N TYR A 147 23.55 -12.77 20.99
CA TYR A 147 23.40 -13.94 20.14
C TYR A 147 24.34 -13.86 18.92
N ALA A 148 24.43 -12.70 18.26
CA ALA A 148 25.36 -12.47 17.15
C ALA A 148 26.83 -12.66 17.58
N GLU A 149 27.22 -12.14 18.74
CA GLU A 149 28.57 -12.30 19.27
C GLU A 149 28.86 -13.75 19.69
N GLN A 150 27.87 -14.43 20.27
CA GLN A 150 27.95 -15.86 20.58
C GLN A 150 28.14 -16.70 19.31
N MET A 151 27.36 -16.45 18.26
CA MET A 151 27.48 -17.15 16.99
C MET A 151 28.82 -16.88 16.31
N LYS A 152 29.31 -15.63 16.35
CA LYS A 152 30.66 -15.26 15.88
C LYS A 152 31.76 -15.98 16.65
N ASN A 153 31.65 -16.08 17.98
CA ASN A 153 32.61 -16.80 18.82
C ASN A 153 32.59 -18.31 18.59
N GLN A 154 31.41 -18.90 18.38
CA GLN A 154 31.27 -20.29 17.95
C GLN A 154 31.87 -20.51 16.56
N ALA A 155 31.76 -19.52 15.67
CA ALA A 155 32.38 -19.56 14.34
C ALA A 155 33.90 -19.50 14.36
N MET A 156 34.50 -18.79 15.30
CA MET A 156 35.95 -18.82 15.49
C MET A 156 36.46 -20.19 15.98
N LYS A 157 35.64 -20.94 16.73
CA LYS A 157 36.00 -22.26 17.27
C LYS A 157 35.81 -23.39 16.26
N ASN A 158 34.87 -23.26 15.33
CA ASN A 158 34.68 -24.23 14.25
C ASN A 158 34.25 -23.53 12.93
N PRO A 159 35.22 -22.94 12.20
CA PRO A 159 34.95 -22.07 11.05
C PRO A 159 34.14 -22.76 9.96
N GLN A 160 34.41 -24.04 9.68
CA GLN A 160 33.73 -24.76 8.59
C GLN A 160 32.24 -25.03 8.84
N ALA A 161 31.81 -25.12 10.11
CA ALA A 161 30.42 -25.41 10.46
C ALA A 161 29.57 -24.14 10.67
N ALA A 162 30.19 -23.03 11.07
CA ALA A 162 29.48 -21.85 11.55
C ALA A 162 29.22 -20.77 10.49
N ILE A 163 30.00 -20.75 9.41
CA ILE A 163 29.91 -19.75 8.31
C ILE A 163 28.54 -19.73 7.59
N LYS A 164 27.64 -20.69 7.84
CA LYS A 164 26.31 -20.75 7.18
C LYS A 164 25.10 -20.55 8.08
N LYS A 165 25.17 -20.85 9.38
CA LYS A 165 24.00 -20.79 10.28
C LYS A 165 23.99 -19.55 11.17
N GLY A 166 25.14 -19.17 11.74
CA GLY A 166 25.24 -17.98 12.60
C GLY A 166 25.02 -16.66 11.85
N ASP A 167 25.59 -16.55 10.66
CA ASP A 167 25.47 -15.35 9.83
C ASP A 167 24.03 -15.17 9.30
N LYS A 168 23.33 -16.27 8.99
CA LYS A 168 21.92 -16.25 8.55
C LYS A 168 20.99 -15.78 9.68
N ALA A 169 21.11 -16.35 10.88
CA ALA A 169 20.24 -15.99 12.00
C ALA A 169 20.47 -14.53 12.44
N LYS A 170 21.72 -14.07 12.49
CA LYS A 170 22.06 -12.66 12.73
C LYS A 170 21.41 -11.74 11.69
N ARG A 171 21.55 -12.06 10.40
CA ARG A 171 20.98 -11.23 9.33
C ARG A 171 19.45 -11.20 9.35
N LEU A 172 18.81 -12.32 9.66
CA LEU A 172 17.35 -12.37 9.80
C LEU A 172 16.84 -11.48 10.94
N PHE A 173 17.54 -11.44 12.07
CA PHE A 173 17.20 -10.52 13.15
C PHE A 173 17.39 -9.05 12.75
N GLU A 174 18.54 -8.71 12.14
CA GLU A 174 18.79 -7.36 11.63
C GLU A 174 17.69 -6.91 10.67
N LEU A 175 17.31 -7.77 9.73
CA LEU A 175 16.21 -7.52 8.79
C LEU A 175 14.86 -7.32 9.50
N ALA A 176 14.55 -8.11 10.52
CA ALA A 176 13.33 -7.95 11.31
C ALA A 176 13.29 -6.60 12.04
N ASN A 177 14.42 -6.17 12.61
CA ASN A 177 14.53 -4.86 13.25
C ASN A 177 14.43 -3.72 12.23
N GLU A 178 15.09 -3.83 11.08
CA GLU A 178 14.97 -2.87 9.98
C GLU A 178 13.52 -2.78 9.48
N GLN A 179 12.82 -3.92 9.34
CA GLN A 179 11.42 -3.99 8.94
C GLN A 179 10.52 -3.28 9.94
N LYS A 180 10.74 -3.50 11.24
CA LYS A 180 9.97 -2.88 12.32
C LYS A 180 10.11 -1.35 12.31
N LEU A 181 11.35 -0.85 12.38
CA LEU A 181 11.62 0.59 12.41
C LEU A 181 11.07 1.30 11.17
N LEU A 182 11.13 0.64 10.02
CA LEU A 182 10.59 1.16 8.76
C LEU A 182 9.05 1.17 8.78
N GLY A 183 8.43 0.10 9.27
CA GLY A 183 6.97 -0.01 9.45
C GLY A 183 6.42 1.04 10.41
N GLU A 184 7.10 1.28 11.53
CA GLU A 184 6.75 2.33 12.50
C GLU A 184 6.80 3.72 11.86
N ARG A 185 7.86 4.03 11.10
CA ARG A 185 7.97 5.30 10.37
C ARG A 185 6.86 5.50 9.34
N ILE A 186 6.56 4.47 8.54
CA ILE A 186 5.47 4.51 7.55
C ILE A 186 4.15 4.74 8.28
N THR A 187 3.88 3.98 9.33
CA THR A 187 2.65 4.05 10.13
C THR A 187 2.49 5.42 10.79
N GLU A 188 3.54 5.98 11.38
CA GLU A 188 3.52 7.30 11.99
C GLU A 188 3.09 8.38 10.97
N ARG A 189 3.70 8.36 9.78
CA ARG A 189 3.40 9.32 8.71
C ARG A 189 1.98 9.15 8.18
N MET A 190 1.53 7.92 7.97
CA MET A 190 0.17 7.63 7.52
C MET A 190 -0.88 7.96 8.59
N ASN A 191 -0.56 7.79 9.88
CA ASN A 191 -1.43 8.21 10.97
C ASN A 191 -1.63 9.72 11.00
N ARG A 192 -0.58 10.51 10.72
CA ARG A 192 -0.74 11.97 10.59
C ARG A 192 -1.72 12.34 9.48
N ILE A 193 -1.66 11.65 8.33
CA ILE A 193 -2.63 11.83 7.24
C ILE A 193 -4.04 11.43 7.67
N ALA A 194 -4.20 10.28 8.32
CA ALA A 194 -5.51 9.85 8.83
C ALA A 194 -6.11 10.86 9.82
N GLN A 195 -5.28 11.49 10.66
CA GLN A 195 -5.74 12.55 11.58
C GLN A 195 -6.18 13.82 10.85
N LEU A 196 -5.53 14.20 9.74
CA LEU A 196 -6.00 15.32 8.91
C LEU A 196 -7.41 15.06 8.40
N PHE A 197 -7.67 13.89 7.80
CA PHE A 197 -9.00 13.55 7.30
C PHE A 197 -10.05 13.48 8.41
N LYS A 198 -9.71 12.95 9.59
CA LYS A 198 -10.60 12.98 10.77
C LYS A 198 -10.97 14.41 11.19
N GLN A 199 -10.01 15.34 11.13
CA GLN A 199 -10.29 16.75 11.42
C GLN A 199 -11.22 17.37 10.38
N VAL A 200 -11.04 17.04 9.10
CA VAL A 200 -11.95 17.48 8.02
C VAL A 200 -13.37 16.94 8.26
N GLU A 201 -13.52 15.67 8.61
CA GLU A 201 -14.81 15.04 8.91
C GLU A 201 -15.52 15.65 10.13
N LEU A 202 -14.75 15.98 11.18
CA LEU A 202 -15.28 16.66 12.36
C LEU A 202 -15.80 18.05 11.97
N GLN A 203 -15.01 18.81 11.21
CA GLN A 203 -15.39 20.14 10.76
C GLN A 203 -16.61 20.09 9.81
N ASP A 204 -16.67 19.08 8.94
CA ASP A 204 -17.80 18.81 8.06
C ASP A 204 -19.08 18.60 8.85
N SER A 205 -19.04 17.77 9.89
CA SER A 205 -20.21 17.51 10.75
C SER A 205 -20.78 18.79 11.35
N ILE A 206 -19.90 19.68 11.84
CA ILE A 206 -20.29 20.98 12.42
C ILE A 206 -20.88 21.93 11.37
N GLU A 207 -20.22 22.05 10.22
CA GLU A 207 -20.64 23.02 9.19
C GLU A 207 -21.87 22.54 8.42
N SER A 208 -22.03 21.23 8.25
CA SER A 208 -23.23 20.62 7.68
C SER A 208 -24.46 20.86 8.56
N GLU A 209 -24.31 20.78 9.88
CA GLU A 209 -25.39 21.10 10.81
C GLU A 209 -25.81 22.58 10.73
N LYS A 210 -24.82 23.49 10.65
CA LYS A 210 -25.07 24.93 10.47
C LYS A 210 -25.77 25.22 9.14
N LEU A 211 -25.31 24.58 8.06
CA LEU A 211 -25.93 24.70 6.75
C LEU A 211 -27.39 24.22 6.81
N GLU A 212 -27.65 23.04 7.38
CA GLU A 212 -29.00 22.48 7.44
C GLU A 212 -29.96 23.38 8.24
N LYS A 213 -29.52 23.95 9.36
CA LYS A 213 -30.29 24.95 10.13
C LYS A 213 -30.63 26.19 9.28
N LYS A 214 -29.73 26.64 8.41
CA LYS A 214 -29.95 27.77 7.47
C LYS A 214 -30.90 27.39 6.33
N LEU A 215 -30.81 26.16 5.82
CA LEU A 215 -31.60 25.69 4.68
C LEU A 215 -33.06 25.36 5.05
N GLN A 216 -33.30 24.83 6.25
CA GLN A 216 -34.63 24.46 6.76
C GLN A 216 -35.74 25.51 6.49
N PRO A 217 -35.62 26.78 6.92
CA PRO A 217 -36.66 27.77 6.68
C PRO A 217 -36.81 28.15 5.19
N LEU A 218 -35.72 28.11 4.43
CA LEU A 218 -35.74 28.43 2.99
C LEU A 218 -36.46 27.35 2.19
N ARG A 219 -36.25 26.08 2.54
CA ARG A 219 -36.95 24.96 1.88
C ARG A 219 -38.47 25.02 2.07
N LYS A 220 -38.96 25.58 3.18
CA LYS A 220 -40.40 25.80 3.42
C LYS A 220 -41.01 26.87 2.51
N GLN A 221 -40.20 27.69 1.85
CA GLN A 221 -40.64 28.73 0.91
C GLN A 221 -40.68 28.23 -0.54
N LEU A 222 -40.22 27.00 -0.79
CA LEU A 222 -40.22 26.41 -2.12
C LEU A 222 -41.65 26.05 -2.52
N CYS A 223 -42.02 26.46 -3.74
CA CYS A 223 -43.28 26.11 -4.35
C CYS A 223 -43.33 24.59 -4.61
N SER A 224 -44.47 23.96 -4.30
CA SER A 224 -44.78 22.60 -4.75
C SER A 224 -46.17 22.57 -5.39
N GLY A 225 -46.26 22.15 -6.65
CA GLY A 225 -47.51 22.11 -7.41
C GLY A 225 -47.87 23.45 -8.09
N ILE A 226 -49.16 23.78 -8.14
CA ILE A 226 -49.66 25.01 -8.75
C ILE A 226 -49.50 26.16 -7.74
N CYS A 227 -48.71 27.17 -8.10
CA CYS A 227 -48.41 28.31 -7.25
C CYS A 227 -48.85 29.61 -7.91
N SER A 228 -49.25 30.58 -7.08
CA SER A 228 -49.44 31.95 -7.50
C SER A 228 -48.12 32.61 -7.93
N ASP A 229 -48.20 33.69 -8.70
CA ASP A 229 -47.02 34.47 -9.10
C ASP A 229 -46.18 34.93 -7.90
N ALA A 230 -46.83 35.29 -6.80
CA ALA A 230 -46.16 35.69 -5.56
C ALA A 230 -45.41 34.51 -4.90
N GLU A 231 -45.97 33.30 -4.93
CA GLU A 231 -45.32 32.10 -4.43
C GLU A 231 -44.15 31.66 -5.32
N ILE A 232 -44.29 31.76 -6.64
CA ILE A 232 -43.19 31.53 -7.59
C ILE A 232 -42.04 32.50 -7.33
N ALA A 233 -42.34 33.79 -7.13
CA ALA A 233 -41.32 34.79 -6.84
C ALA A 233 -40.58 34.50 -5.52
N ARG A 234 -41.30 34.08 -4.46
CA ARG A 234 -40.70 33.66 -3.19
C ARG A 234 -39.85 32.40 -3.33
N SER A 235 -40.35 31.39 -4.06
CA SER A 235 -39.62 30.15 -4.32
C SER A 235 -38.30 30.42 -5.04
N ASN A 236 -38.33 31.21 -6.12
CA ASN A 236 -37.14 31.58 -6.88
C ASN A 236 -36.12 32.37 -6.04
N ALA A 237 -36.58 33.20 -5.09
CA ALA A 237 -35.70 33.88 -4.15
C ALA A 237 -35.07 32.92 -3.14
N ALA A 238 -35.85 31.98 -2.61
CA ALA A 238 -35.37 30.95 -1.69
C ALA A 238 -34.35 30.01 -2.35
N GLU A 239 -34.57 29.58 -3.59
CA GLU A 239 -33.63 28.76 -4.37
C GLU A 239 -32.25 29.42 -4.53
N LYS A 240 -32.23 30.71 -4.86
CA LYS A 240 -30.98 31.48 -4.94
C LYS A 240 -30.27 31.54 -3.59
N GLN A 241 -30.99 31.73 -2.49
CA GLN A 241 -30.42 31.77 -1.14
C GLN A 241 -29.89 30.38 -0.70
N ILE A 242 -30.61 29.31 -1.04
CA ILE A 242 -30.17 27.93 -0.81
C ILE A 242 -28.88 27.65 -1.58
N HIS A 243 -28.81 28.03 -2.85
CA HIS A 243 -27.60 27.85 -3.66
C HIS A 243 -26.42 28.65 -3.10
N ALA A 244 -26.62 29.94 -2.77
CA ALA A 244 -25.58 30.76 -2.16
C ALA A 244 -25.04 30.17 -0.85
N ALA A 245 -25.92 29.66 0.02
CA ALA A 245 -25.52 29.01 1.28
C ALA A 245 -24.71 27.72 1.04
N LYS A 246 -25.07 26.93 0.03
CA LYS A 246 -24.32 25.73 -0.37
C LYS A 246 -22.94 26.09 -0.93
N ILE A 247 -22.84 27.14 -1.73
CA ILE A 247 -21.55 27.64 -2.24
C ILE A 247 -20.67 28.11 -1.09
N GLU A 248 -21.20 28.84 -0.11
CA GLU A 248 -20.47 29.27 1.09
C GLU A 248 -19.90 28.08 1.87
N TYR A 249 -20.71 27.04 2.11
CA TYR A 249 -20.26 25.81 2.75
C TYR A 249 -19.19 25.09 1.92
N CYS A 250 -19.36 25.00 0.60
CA CYS A 250 -18.34 24.42 -0.28
C CYS A 250 -17.02 25.20 -0.24
N GLN A 251 -17.06 26.53 -0.28
CA GLN A 251 -15.87 27.40 -0.22
C GLN A 251 -15.13 27.25 1.10
N LYS A 252 -15.84 26.88 2.16
CA LYS A 252 -15.26 26.62 3.47
C LYS A 252 -14.64 25.22 3.58
N MET A 253 -15.34 24.19 3.09
CA MET A 253 -14.95 22.80 3.29
C MET A 253 -13.97 22.28 2.23
N SER A 254 -14.10 22.72 0.98
CA SER A 254 -13.22 22.28 -0.12
C SER A 254 -11.74 22.54 0.14
N PRO A 255 -11.28 23.73 0.62
CA PRO A 255 -9.87 23.94 0.93
C PRO A 255 -9.31 22.92 1.92
N LEU A 256 -10.08 22.56 2.96
CA LEU A 256 -9.66 21.60 3.98
C LEU A 256 -9.48 20.20 3.38
N GLN A 257 -10.40 19.80 2.49
CA GLN A 257 -10.31 18.53 1.78
C GLN A 257 -9.11 18.50 0.84
N THR A 258 -8.95 19.52 -0.01
CA THR A 258 -7.87 19.54 -1.01
C THR A 258 -6.50 19.64 -0.36
N ASP A 259 -6.36 20.41 0.73
CA ASP A 259 -5.11 20.48 1.50
C ASP A 259 -4.75 19.13 2.12
N ALA A 260 -5.71 18.40 2.72
CA ALA A 260 -5.46 17.06 3.25
C ALA A 260 -5.01 16.08 2.15
N ILE A 261 -5.61 16.14 0.96
CA ILE A 261 -5.22 15.34 -0.21
C ILE A 261 -3.79 15.71 -0.69
N GLU A 262 -3.44 17.00 -0.73
CA GLU A 262 -2.10 17.46 -1.09
C GLU A 262 -1.02 17.01 -0.09
N GLN A 263 -1.35 17.05 1.20
CA GLN A 263 -0.48 16.54 2.26
C GLN A 263 -0.30 15.01 2.15
N TYR A 264 -1.35 14.26 1.80
CA TYR A 264 -1.22 12.84 1.51
C TYR A 264 -0.29 12.62 0.30
N LEU A 265 -0.50 13.29 -0.83
CA LEU A 265 0.38 13.17 -2.00
C LEU A 265 1.85 13.42 -1.66
N THR A 266 2.12 14.47 -0.89
CA THR A 266 3.48 14.83 -0.46
C THR A 266 4.09 13.75 0.43
N THR A 267 3.30 13.24 1.37
CA THR A 267 3.73 12.17 2.29
C THR A 267 3.98 10.88 1.54
N LEU A 268 3.08 10.48 0.63
CA LEU A 268 3.22 9.29 -0.21
C LEU A 268 4.52 9.36 -1.04
N LYS A 269 4.76 10.48 -1.73
CA LYS A 269 6.00 10.68 -2.49
C LYS A 269 7.25 10.49 -1.62
N SER A 270 7.23 10.99 -0.39
CA SER A 270 8.34 10.82 0.55
C SER A 270 8.51 9.38 1.05
N LEU A 271 7.43 8.58 1.06
CA LEU A 271 7.40 7.21 1.53
C LEU A 271 7.71 6.17 0.44
N LEU A 272 7.70 6.53 -0.85
CA LEU A 272 8.02 5.57 -1.92
C LEU A 272 9.37 4.84 -1.72
N PRO A 273 10.48 5.51 -1.32
CA PRO A 273 11.72 4.81 -1.02
C PRO A 273 11.61 3.85 0.17
N ASP A 274 10.82 4.21 1.18
CA ASP A 274 10.60 3.38 2.36
C ASP A 274 9.79 2.12 1.99
N TYR A 275 8.76 2.23 1.15
CA TYR A 275 8.01 1.07 0.62
C TYR A 275 8.89 0.11 -0.19
N ARG A 276 9.81 0.64 -1.00
CA ARG A 276 10.79 -0.17 -1.74
C ARG A 276 11.73 -0.89 -0.79
N LYS A 277 12.25 -0.17 0.22
CA LYS A 277 13.15 -0.76 1.22
C LYS A 277 12.42 -1.88 1.99
N LEU A 278 11.16 -1.69 2.34
CA LEU A 278 10.34 -2.69 3.01
C LEU A 278 10.21 -3.96 2.17
N THR A 279 9.87 -3.80 0.89
CA THR A 279 9.73 -4.92 -0.05
C THR A 279 11.08 -5.65 -0.24
N ASN A 280 12.18 -4.92 -0.33
CA ASN A 280 13.52 -5.53 -0.41
C ASN A 280 13.88 -6.32 0.85
N ILE A 281 13.57 -5.81 2.05
CA ILE A 281 13.78 -6.53 3.30
C ILE A 281 12.96 -7.81 3.31
N GLN A 282 11.68 -7.76 2.93
CA GLN A 282 10.81 -8.94 2.84
C GLN A 282 11.33 -9.97 1.85
N ASN A 283 11.79 -9.53 0.67
CA ASN A 283 12.42 -10.40 -0.33
C ASN A 283 13.72 -11.03 0.17
N GLU A 284 14.53 -10.29 0.94
CA GLU A 284 15.78 -10.80 1.51
C GLU A 284 15.48 -11.84 2.60
N ILE A 285 14.49 -11.59 3.47
CA ILE A 285 14.00 -12.56 4.46
C ILE A 285 13.53 -13.84 3.75
N ALA A 286 12.67 -13.70 2.73
CA ALA A 286 12.18 -14.82 1.92
C ALA A 286 13.32 -15.62 1.29
N THR A 287 14.33 -14.94 0.73
CA THR A 287 15.52 -15.56 0.15
C THR A 287 16.35 -16.31 1.18
N LEU A 288 16.63 -15.69 2.33
CA LEU A 288 17.43 -16.27 3.40
C LEU A 288 16.74 -17.49 4.00
N GLN A 289 15.45 -17.39 4.29
CA GLN A 289 14.63 -18.48 4.82
C GLN A 289 14.29 -19.53 3.76
N GLN A 290 14.49 -19.21 2.47
CA GLN A 290 14.10 -20.06 1.34
C GLN A 290 12.61 -20.41 1.38
N ILE A 291 11.81 -19.50 1.90
CA ILE A 291 10.35 -19.57 1.99
C ILE A 291 9.78 -18.34 1.29
N GLY A 292 8.59 -18.47 0.70
CA GLY A 292 7.91 -17.36 0.04
C GLY A 292 8.50 -16.98 -1.32
N GLU A 293 7.87 -15.98 -1.94
CA GLU A 293 8.18 -15.49 -3.28
C GLU A 293 8.91 -14.17 -3.21
N VAL A 294 9.89 -13.99 -4.09
CA VAL A 294 10.53 -12.68 -4.29
C VAL A 294 9.65 -11.92 -5.27
N VAL A 295 9.03 -10.85 -4.79
CA VAL A 295 8.18 -9.97 -5.60
C VAL A 295 8.98 -8.76 -6.08
N PRO A 296 8.57 -8.07 -7.16
CA PRO A 296 9.19 -6.82 -7.57
C PRO A 296 9.19 -5.78 -6.45
N THR A 297 10.33 -5.08 -6.29
CA THR A 297 10.57 -4.06 -5.25
C THR A 297 9.49 -2.96 -5.18
N ASP A 298 8.82 -2.69 -6.30
CA ASP A 298 7.81 -1.65 -6.43
C ASP A 298 6.39 -2.10 -6.03
N LEU A 299 6.15 -3.37 -5.68
CA LEU A 299 4.80 -3.90 -5.38
C LEU A 299 4.05 -3.02 -4.36
N SER A 300 4.69 -2.73 -3.22
CA SER A 300 4.10 -1.91 -2.16
C SER A 300 3.85 -0.46 -2.58
N CYS A 301 4.62 0.06 -3.55
CA CYS A 301 4.42 1.40 -4.08
C CYS A 301 3.15 1.49 -4.94
N TYR A 302 2.85 0.46 -5.74
CA TYR A 302 1.62 0.41 -6.54
C TYR A 302 0.39 0.45 -5.64
N SER A 303 0.34 -0.38 -4.60
CA SER A 303 -0.78 -0.40 -3.66
C SER A 303 -0.96 0.95 -2.95
N ALA A 304 0.14 1.56 -2.47
CA ALA A 304 0.07 2.85 -1.80
C ALA A 304 -0.41 4.00 -2.72
N ILE A 305 -0.19 3.89 -4.03
CA ILE A 305 -0.73 4.85 -5.02
C ILE A 305 -2.22 4.57 -5.29
N ASP A 306 -2.66 3.32 -5.31
CA ASP A 306 -4.10 2.99 -5.45
C ASP A 306 -4.89 3.56 -4.27
N ASP A 307 -4.40 3.39 -3.04
CA ASP A 307 -5.02 3.96 -1.83
C ASP A 307 -5.13 5.49 -1.90
N TYR A 308 -4.09 6.16 -2.40
CA TYR A 308 -4.12 7.61 -2.62
C TYR A 308 -5.13 8.00 -3.71
N ALA A 309 -5.21 7.23 -4.79
CA ALA A 309 -6.14 7.47 -5.89
C ALA A 309 -7.61 7.40 -5.42
N ASP A 310 -7.93 6.45 -4.53
CA ASP A 310 -9.26 6.37 -3.89
C ASP A 310 -9.58 7.66 -3.10
N VAL A 311 -8.62 8.16 -2.31
CA VAL A 311 -8.80 9.41 -1.58
C VAL A 311 -8.92 10.61 -2.52
N LEU A 312 -8.17 10.62 -3.63
CA LEU A 312 -8.22 11.71 -4.61
C LEU A 312 -9.61 11.84 -5.28
N LEU A 313 -10.39 10.76 -5.42
CA LEU A 313 -11.78 10.81 -5.91
C LEU A 313 -12.68 11.71 -5.05
N SER A 314 -12.34 11.90 -3.77
CA SER A 314 -13.07 12.77 -2.86
C SER A 314 -12.78 14.27 -3.02
N ALA A 315 -11.91 14.67 -3.96
CA ALA A 315 -11.51 16.07 -4.15
C ALA A 315 -12.70 17.03 -4.42
N TYR A 316 -13.78 16.52 -5.03
CA TYR A 316 -15.01 17.27 -5.29
C TYR A 316 -16.15 16.94 -4.30
N LYS A 317 -15.86 16.38 -3.13
CA LYS A 317 -16.86 15.95 -2.13
C LYS A 317 -17.91 17.02 -1.81
N TYR A 318 -17.51 18.28 -1.75
CA TYR A 318 -18.36 19.41 -1.34
C TYR A 318 -18.96 20.21 -2.50
N TRP A 319 -18.86 19.72 -3.73
CA TRP A 319 -19.37 20.39 -4.91
C TRP A 319 -20.91 20.46 -4.97
N PHE A 320 -21.47 21.57 -5.46
CA PHE A 320 -22.93 21.76 -5.62
C PHE A 320 -23.37 22.17 -7.04
N GLY A 321 -22.43 22.46 -7.95
CA GLY A 321 -22.73 22.79 -9.34
C GLY A 321 -23.24 24.22 -9.57
N LYS A 322 -23.39 24.56 -10.85
CA LYS A 322 -23.93 25.85 -11.27
C LYS A 322 -25.41 25.96 -10.91
N PHE A 323 -25.84 27.17 -10.57
CA PHE A 323 -27.25 27.48 -10.42
C PHE A 323 -27.89 27.52 -11.80
N ASN A 324 -28.65 26.48 -12.15
CA ASN A 324 -29.46 26.45 -13.36
C ASN A 324 -30.87 26.92 -13.00
N LYS A 325 -31.36 27.95 -13.69
CA LYS A 325 -32.77 28.33 -13.68
C LYS A 325 -33.49 27.67 -14.84
#